data_AF-A0A1V5N7Q8-F1
#
_entry.id   AF-A0A1V5N7Q8-F1
#
_cell.length_a   1.000
_cell.length_b   1.000
_cell.length_c   1.000
_cell.angle_alpha   90.00
_cell.angle_beta   90.00
_cell.angle_gamma   90.00
#
_symmetry.space_group_name_H-M   'P 1'
#
loop_
_entity.id
_entity.type
_entity.pdbx_description
1 polymer ?
#
loop_
_entity_poly.entity_id
_entity_poly.type
_entity_poly.pdbx_seq_one_letter_code
_entity_poly.pdbx_strand_id
1 'polypeptide(L)'
;MKIGAGTVAATKMGAKELVDPRPYVVGRLKETFEIYPNIGTLLPAMGYGDQQVADLEKSINNTDCDAVVIATPIDLTRIVKINKPYTKVDYELQEIGKPDLATLLCDFVKKFNLSKGCCCCQ
;
A
#
# COMPACT_ATOMS: atom_id res chain seq x y z
N MET A 1 -2.67 6.05 10.57
CA MET A 1 -3.63 5.10 9.97
C MET A 1 -3.31 3.71 10.50
N LYS A 2 -4.30 2.95 10.99
CA LYS A 2 -4.08 1.57 11.50
C LYS A 2 -4.13 0.51 10.40
N ILE A 3 -4.49 0.92 9.18
CA ILE A 3 -4.79 0.06 8.04
C ILE A 3 -4.08 0.67 6.82
N GLY A 4 -3.45 -0.17 6.01
CA GLY A 4 -2.90 0.15 4.70
C GLY A 4 -3.28 -0.92 3.67
N ALA A 5 -2.99 -0.68 2.38
CA ALA A 5 -3.35 -1.62 1.31
C ALA A 5 -2.80 -3.03 1.56
N GLY A 6 -1.56 -3.15 2.07
CA GLY A 6 -0.96 -4.44 2.42
C GLY A 6 -1.69 -5.16 3.56
N THR A 7 -2.13 -4.44 4.60
CA THR A 7 -2.87 -5.05 5.71
C THR A 7 -4.26 -5.51 5.26
N VAL A 8 -4.93 -4.75 4.39
CA VAL A 8 -6.22 -5.15 3.80
C VAL A 8 -6.05 -6.39 2.93
N ALA A 9 -5.04 -6.42 2.07
CA ALA A 9 -4.75 -7.55 1.21
C ALA A 9 -4.44 -8.82 2.03
N ALA A 10 -3.60 -8.72 3.06
CA ALA A 10 -3.28 -9.83 3.95
C ALA A 10 -4.54 -10.42 4.61
N THR A 11 -5.40 -9.56 5.17
CA THR A 11 -6.68 -10.01 5.75
C THR A 11 -7.60 -10.66 4.72
N LYS A 12 -7.74 -10.05 3.53
CA LYS A 12 -8.59 -10.58 2.45
C LYS A 12 -8.12 -11.95 1.97
N MET A 13 -6.82 -12.21 1.99
CA MET A 13 -6.20 -13.48 1.60
C MET A 13 -6.11 -14.49 2.75
N GLY A 14 -6.69 -14.19 3.92
CA GLY A 14 -6.79 -15.14 5.04
C GLY A 14 -5.52 -15.28 5.87
N ALA A 15 -4.66 -14.26 5.91
CA ALA A 15 -3.52 -14.24 6.84
C ALA A 15 -4.03 -14.40 8.28
N LYS A 16 -3.40 -15.31 9.04
CA LYS A 16 -3.79 -15.61 10.43
C LYS A 16 -3.65 -14.40 11.35
N GLU A 17 -2.55 -13.67 11.20
CA GLU A 17 -2.25 -12.46 11.97
C GLU A 17 -1.31 -11.52 11.21
N LEU A 18 -1.21 -10.28 11.67
CA LEU A 18 -0.22 -9.31 11.22
C LEU A 18 0.86 -9.20 12.29
N VAL A 19 2.10 -9.49 11.93
CA VAL A 19 3.25 -9.39 12.85
C VAL A 19 3.54 -7.92 13.15
N ASP A 20 3.66 -7.55 14.43
CA ASP A 20 4.12 -6.22 14.82
C ASP A 20 5.65 -6.10 14.59
N PRO A 21 6.12 -5.22 13.69
CA PRO A 21 7.53 -5.09 13.38
C PRO A 21 8.29 -4.30 14.46
N ARG A 22 7.64 -3.62 15.40
CA ARG A 22 8.28 -2.73 16.40
C ARG A 22 9.44 -3.36 17.18
N PRO A 23 9.40 -4.64 17.61
CA PRO A 23 10.54 -5.26 18.29
C PRO A 23 11.79 -5.40 17.39
N TYR A 24 11.61 -5.33 16.08
CA TYR A 24 12.62 -5.66 15.08
C TYR A 24 13.13 -4.44 14.30
N VAL A 25 12.45 -3.30 14.39
CA VAL A 25 12.84 -2.10 13.66
C VAL A 25 14.12 -1.48 14.18
N VAL A 26 14.90 -0.90 13.27
CA VAL A 26 16.21 -0.30 13.56
C VAL A 26 16.31 1.12 13.02
N GLY A 27 17.30 1.86 13.50
CA GLY A 27 17.62 3.21 13.02
C GLY A 27 16.41 4.15 13.08
N ARG A 28 16.20 4.92 12.00
CA ARG A 28 15.16 5.96 11.94
C ARG A 28 13.74 5.42 11.98
N LEU A 29 13.55 4.12 11.75
CA LEU A 29 12.23 3.50 11.89
C LEU A 29 11.79 3.42 13.35
N LYS A 30 12.70 3.30 14.33
CA LYS A 30 12.35 3.41 15.76
C LYS A 30 11.74 4.77 16.08
N GLU A 31 12.42 5.84 15.67
CA GLU A 31 11.94 7.22 15.81
C GLU A 31 10.58 7.41 15.12
N THR A 32 10.38 6.79 13.96
CA THR A 32 9.10 6.85 13.24
C THR A 32 7.96 6.26 14.06
N PHE A 33 8.16 5.11 14.71
CA PHE A 33 7.13 4.52 15.58
C PHE A 33 6.87 5.33 16.85
N GLU A 34 7.87 6.08 17.35
CA GLU A 34 7.71 7.00 18.47
C GLU A 34 6.91 8.26 18.08
N ILE A 35 7.21 8.86 16.91
CA ILE A 35 6.50 10.02 16.38
C ILE A 35 5.06 9.65 15.99
N TYR A 36 4.85 8.44 15.48
CA TYR A 36 3.56 7.95 15.03
C TYR A 36 3.13 6.70 15.83
N PRO A 37 2.74 6.83 17.11
CA PRO A 37 2.43 5.67 17.95
C PRO A 37 1.22 4.86 17.44
N ASN A 38 0.35 5.50 16.65
CA ASN A 38 -0.94 4.96 16.22
C ASN A 38 -0.93 4.27 14.84
N ILE A 39 0.23 3.97 14.23
CA ILE A 39 0.25 3.32 12.90
C ILE A 39 -0.15 1.84 12.92
N GLY A 40 -0.22 1.22 14.09
CA GLY A 40 -0.53 -0.20 14.21
C GLY A 40 0.67 -1.08 13.82
N THR A 41 0.40 -2.23 13.21
CA THR A 41 1.40 -3.26 12.86
C THR A 41 2.01 -3.06 11.47
N LEU A 42 1.63 -2.02 10.74
CA LEU A 42 2.20 -1.75 9.42
C LEU A 42 3.62 -1.18 9.56
N LEU A 43 4.55 -1.66 8.72
CA LEU A 43 5.90 -1.10 8.61
C LEU A 43 5.89 0.07 7.61
N PRO A 44 6.21 1.31 8.03
CA PRO A 44 6.11 2.47 7.15
C PRO A 44 7.38 2.64 6.31
N ALA A 45 7.22 2.91 5.02
CA ALA A 45 8.31 3.34 4.13
C ALA A 45 8.33 4.88 4.06
N MET A 46 9.03 5.52 5.01
CA MET A 46 9.04 6.98 5.16
C MET A 46 9.90 7.72 4.12
N GLY A 47 10.73 7.00 3.36
CA GLY A 47 11.61 7.53 2.33
C GLY A 47 12.64 6.49 1.87
N TYR A 48 13.43 6.85 0.87
CA TYR A 48 14.34 5.92 0.18
C TYR A 48 15.76 6.47 0.01
N GLY A 49 16.21 7.34 0.93
CA GLY A 49 17.64 7.64 1.05
C GLY A 49 18.43 6.43 1.57
N ASP A 50 19.74 6.38 1.33
CA ASP A 50 20.59 5.20 1.62
C ASP A 50 20.39 4.64 3.04
N GLN A 51 20.39 5.50 4.06
CA GLN A 51 20.14 5.08 5.45
C GLN A 51 18.72 4.52 5.65
N GLN A 52 17.71 5.14 5.04
CA GLN A 52 16.32 4.69 5.18
C GLN A 52 16.11 3.34 4.51
N VAL A 53 16.75 3.13 3.35
CA VAL A 53 16.73 1.84 2.64
C VAL A 53 17.41 0.76 3.49
N ALA A 54 18.60 1.05 4.04
CA ALA A 54 19.32 0.11 4.90
C ALA A 54 18.53 -0.24 6.19
N ASP A 55 17.92 0.76 6.83
CA ASP A 55 17.08 0.56 8.02
C ASP A 55 15.84 -0.28 7.68
N LEU A 56 15.19 0.01 6.55
CA LEU A 56 14.02 -0.72 6.08
C LEU A 56 14.35 -2.18 5.76
N GLU A 57 15.43 -2.42 5.01
CA GLU A 57 15.91 -3.77 4.69
C GLU A 57 16.18 -4.59 5.95
N LYS A 58 16.96 -4.03 6.87
CA LYS A 58 17.31 -4.71 8.12
C LYS A 58 16.09 -4.96 8.99
N SER A 59 15.15 -4.01 9.06
CA SER A 59 13.90 -4.17 9.83
C SER A 59 13.01 -5.28 9.25
N ILE A 60 12.84 -5.33 7.92
CA ILE A 60 12.09 -6.38 7.23
C ILE A 60 12.74 -7.74 7.48
N ASN A 61 14.05 -7.85 7.28
CA ASN A 61 14.77 -9.11 7.40
C ASN A 61 14.87 -9.60 8.86
N ASN A 62 14.82 -8.70 9.85
CA ASN A 62 14.77 -9.06 11.28
C ASN A 62 13.37 -9.47 11.77
N THR A 63 12.30 -8.99 11.15
CA THR A 63 10.92 -9.22 11.64
C THR A 63 10.52 -10.68 11.52
N ASP A 64 10.27 -11.37 12.62
CA ASP A 64 9.88 -12.79 12.59
C ASP A 64 8.50 -12.98 11.95
N CYS A 65 8.46 -13.31 10.65
CA CYS A 65 7.24 -13.48 9.87
C CYS A 65 7.43 -14.46 8.71
N ASP A 66 6.34 -15.10 8.29
CA ASP A 66 6.35 -16.09 7.20
C ASP A 66 6.49 -15.46 5.80
N ALA A 67 5.94 -14.26 5.62
CA ALA A 67 5.95 -13.55 4.34
C ALA A 67 5.83 -12.02 4.50
N VAL A 68 6.25 -11.29 3.47
CA VAL A 68 6.19 -9.82 3.39
C VAL A 68 5.22 -9.38 2.29
N VAL A 69 4.26 -8.52 2.65
CA VAL A 69 3.33 -7.91 1.68
C VAL A 69 3.78 -6.48 1.37
N ILE A 70 4.20 -6.24 0.14
CA ILE A 70 4.70 -4.94 -0.32
C ILE A 70 3.53 -4.19 -0.96
N ALA A 71 3.13 -3.07 -0.36
CA ALA A 71 2.03 -2.24 -0.86
C ALA A 71 2.47 -0.80 -1.18
N THR A 72 3.74 -0.64 -1.54
CA THR A 72 4.30 0.65 -1.97
C THR A 72 3.98 0.90 -3.45
N PRO A 73 3.74 2.16 -3.86
CA PRO A 73 3.55 2.48 -5.28
C PRO A 73 4.74 2.09 -6.16
N ILE A 74 5.96 2.27 -5.63
CA ILE A 74 7.18 1.80 -6.29
C ILE A 74 7.37 0.30 -6.06
N ASP A 75 8.11 -0.33 -6.96
CA ASP A 75 8.62 -1.68 -6.72
C ASP A 75 9.79 -1.63 -5.72
N LEU A 76 9.50 -2.00 -4.47
CA LEU A 76 10.46 -1.98 -3.36
C LEU A 76 11.64 -2.94 -3.58
N THR A 77 11.43 -4.02 -4.35
CA THR A 77 12.45 -5.06 -4.61
C THR A 77 13.64 -4.53 -5.39
N ARG A 78 13.47 -3.39 -6.08
CA ARG A 78 14.54 -2.72 -6.82
C ARG A 78 15.57 -2.05 -5.92
N ILE A 79 15.23 -1.81 -4.66
CA ILE A 79 16.06 -1.03 -3.72
C ILE A 79 16.28 -1.72 -2.38
N VAL A 80 15.44 -2.70 -2.00
CA VAL A 80 15.56 -3.47 -0.77
C VAL A 80 15.68 -4.96 -1.08
N LYS A 81 16.69 -5.62 -0.49
CA LYS A 81 16.88 -7.07 -0.56
C LYS A 81 16.14 -7.76 0.57
N ILE A 82 14.98 -8.32 0.24
CA ILE A 82 14.16 -9.07 1.17
C ILE A 82 14.56 -10.54 1.12
N ASN A 83 14.92 -11.12 2.26
CA ASN A 83 15.38 -12.52 2.38
C ASN A 83 14.27 -13.52 2.76
N LYS A 84 13.01 -13.10 2.68
CA LYS A 84 11.80 -13.87 3.01
C LYS A 84 10.88 -13.94 1.79
N PRO A 85 9.94 -14.90 1.74
CA PRO A 85 8.88 -14.88 0.74
C PRO A 85 8.16 -13.52 0.75
N TYR A 86 7.94 -12.94 -0.43
CA TYR A 86 7.24 -11.66 -0.55
C TYR A 86 6.37 -11.60 -1.79
N THR A 87 5.38 -10.71 -1.76
CA THR A 87 4.61 -10.34 -2.94
C THR A 87 4.31 -8.85 -2.92
N LYS A 88 4.30 -8.23 -4.10
CA LYS A 88 3.74 -6.89 -4.29
C LYS A 88 2.23 -6.99 -4.47
N VAL A 89 1.50 -6.08 -3.84
CA VAL A 89 0.07 -5.90 -4.04
C VAL A 89 -0.18 -4.50 -4.57
N ASP A 90 -1.03 -4.42 -5.58
CA ASP A 90 -1.52 -3.17 -6.13
C ASP A 90 -2.98 -2.96 -5.72
N TYR A 91 -3.41 -1.71 -5.72
CA TYR A 91 -4.79 -1.34 -5.46
C TYR A 91 -5.20 -0.27 -6.46
N GLU A 92 -6.47 -0.35 -6.85
CA GLU A 92 -7.09 0.63 -7.72
C GLU A 92 -8.33 1.18 -7.01
N LEU A 93 -8.73 2.40 -7.41
CA LEU A 93 -9.96 2.98 -6.92
C LEU A 93 -11.13 2.11 -7.40
N GLN A 94 -11.91 1.62 -6.44
CA GLN A 94 -13.18 0.98 -6.72
C GLN A 94 -14.31 1.90 -6.23
N GLU A 95 -15.08 2.44 -7.16
CA GLU A 95 -16.29 3.19 -6.82
C GLU A 95 -17.37 2.23 -6.32
N ILE A 96 -18.03 2.60 -5.22
CA ILE A 96 -19.11 1.81 -4.62
C ILE A 96 -20.42 2.57 -4.81
N GLY A 97 -21.34 1.97 -5.56
CA GLY A 97 -22.67 2.52 -5.83
C GLY A 97 -22.77 3.28 -7.15
N LYS A 98 -23.90 3.96 -7.34
CA LYS A 98 -24.23 4.78 -8.52
C LYS A 98 -24.89 6.10 -8.09
N PRO A 99 -24.81 7.16 -8.93
CA PRO A 99 -24.01 7.24 -10.16
C PRO A 99 -22.51 7.27 -9.83
N ASP A 100 -21.72 6.60 -10.65
CA ASP A 100 -20.25 6.65 -10.57
C ASP A 100 -19.69 7.75 -11.49
N LEU A 101 -18.39 7.99 -11.40
CA LEU A 101 -17.71 9.01 -12.19
C LEU A 101 -17.95 8.81 -13.69
N ALA A 102 -17.92 7.57 -14.17
CA ALA A 102 -18.21 7.26 -15.56
C ALA A 102 -19.62 7.73 -15.96
N THR A 103 -20.64 7.44 -15.15
CA THR A 103 -22.01 7.90 -15.40
C THR A 103 -22.10 9.43 -15.43
N LEU A 104 -21.48 10.11 -14.45
CA LEU A 104 -21.49 11.58 -14.37
C LEU A 104 -20.79 12.24 -15.57
N LEU A 105 -19.65 11.69 -15.99
CA LEU A 105 -18.91 12.18 -17.16
C LEU A 105 -19.73 11.97 -18.44
N CYS A 106 -20.38 10.83 -18.57
CA CYS A 106 -21.25 10.54 -19.71
C CYS A 106 -22.44 11.51 -19.80
N ASP A 107 -23.09 11.82 -18.68
CA ASP A 107 -24.19 12.77 -18.64
C ASP A 107 -23.72 14.20 -18.95
N PHE A 108 -22.54 14.58 -18.46
CA PHE A 108 -21.92 15.87 -18.78
C PHE A 108 -21.62 16.01 -20.28
N VAL A 109 -20.95 15.01 -20.88
CA VAL A 109 -20.60 15.01 -22.31
C VAL A 109 -21.84 15.10 -23.19
N LYS A 110 -22.91 14.38 -22.84
CA LYS A 110 -24.20 14.44 -23.54
C LYS A 110 -24.84 15.82 -23.39
N LYS A 111 -24.89 16.38 -22.18
CA LYS A 111 -25.52 17.68 -21.90
C LYS A 111 -24.92 18.83 -22.74
N PHE A 112 -23.62 18.77 -22.99
CA PHE A 112 -22.89 19.83 -23.70
C PHE A 112 -22.52 19.47 -25.15
N ASN A 113 -23.03 18.34 -25.69
CA ASN A 113 -22.75 17.88 -27.07
C ASN A 113 -21.24 17.80 -27.40
N LEU A 114 -20.45 17.25 -26.49
CA LEU A 114 -18.98 17.24 -26.59
C LEU A 114 -18.40 16.03 -27.34
N SER A 115 -19.22 15.07 -27.80
CA SER A 115 -18.75 13.92 -28.60
C SER A 115 -19.35 13.89 -30.02
N LYS A 116 -18.53 13.50 -31.02
CA LYS A 116 -18.96 13.31 -32.42
C LYS A 116 -19.48 11.89 -32.72
N GLY A 117 -19.74 11.07 -31.69
CA GLY A 117 -20.16 9.67 -31.83
C GLY A 117 -20.79 9.12 -30.55
N CYS A 118 -21.35 7.90 -30.65
CA CYS A 118 -22.02 7.22 -29.54
C CYS A 118 -21.04 7.11 -28.37
N CYS A 119 -21.35 7.80 -27.27
CA CYS A 119 -20.57 7.72 -26.05
C CYS A 119 -20.66 6.27 -25.57
N CYS A 120 -19.56 5.50 -25.62
CA CYS A 120 -19.47 4.12 -25.15
C CYS A 120 -19.59 4.05 -23.62
N CYS A 121 -20.72 4.52 -23.11
CA CYS A 121 -21.12 4.55 -21.71
C CYS A 121 -21.96 3.30 -21.46
N GLN A 122 -21.31 2.14 -21.42
CA GLN A 122 -21.87 0.90 -20.90
C GLN A 122 -21.08 0.50 -19.66
#